data_AF-A0A093FPT0-F1
#
_entry.id   AF-A0A093FPT0-F1
#
_cell.length_a   1.000
_cell.length_b   1.000
_cell.length_c   1.000
_cell.angle_alpha   90.00
_cell.angle_beta   90.00
_cell.angle_gamma   90.00
#
_symmetry.space_group_name_H-M   'P 1'
#
loop_
_entity.id
_entity.type
_entity.pdbx_description
1 polymer ?
#
loop_
_entity_poly.entity_id
_entity_poly.type
_entity_poly.pdbx_seq_one_letter_code
_entity_poly.pdbx_strand_id
1 'polypeptide(L)'
;DPDSGDNGLLLYSLVNHQTNEFDIDENTGHIFTVSVAGKAGTFYLEVQAADKGTRRLTARTTVNVTVDSSSSNNIVMMVLNQKINVVEKNIAEVKRVLEDKLAWRVYIVDVYSSEFERKARSSTDVTYVKIIAFDEANQEISAQDVKRKLREQKSNIETELEKIFSTSVTAAIEEAPTDSATPELTATIVLSVLLACTLIAFLVYVLFTMRRKRY
;
A
#
# COMPACT_ATOMS: atom_id res chain seq x y z
N ASP A 1 38.28 1.16 8.71
CA ASP A 1 37.01 0.93 9.42
C ASP A 1 37.26 -0.15 10.48
N PRO A 2 36.81 -0.03 11.75
CA PRO A 2 37.23 -0.93 12.82
C PRO A 2 36.98 -2.42 12.57
N ASP A 3 36.11 -2.77 11.62
CA ASP A 3 35.78 -4.17 11.27
C ASP A 3 36.14 -4.54 9.83
N SER A 4 37.34 -4.16 9.37
CA SER A 4 37.83 -4.58 8.06
C SER A 4 38.28 -6.05 8.10
N GLY A 5 37.72 -6.93 7.26
CA GLY A 5 38.05 -8.36 7.16
C GLY A 5 36.88 -9.28 7.52
N ASP A 6 37.14 -10.56 7.83
CA ASP A 6 36.08 -11.54 8.18
C ASP A 6 35.24 -11.14 9.41
N ASN A 7 35.77 -10.27 10.28
CA ASN A 7 35.06 -9.74 11.45
C ASN A 7 33.96 -8.73 11.08
N GLY A 8 33.96 -8.19 9.84
CA GLY A 8 32.89 -7.35 9.31
C GLY A 8 31.76 -8.15 8.64
N LEU A 9 31.92 -9.47 8.49
CA LEU A 9 30.91 -10.34 7.88
C LEU A 9 30.08 -11.01 8.96
N LEU A 10 28.84 -10.54 9.10
CA LEU A 10 27.85 -11.10 10.02
C LEU A 10 27.03 -12.20 9.33
N LEU A 11 26.74 -13.26 10.09
CA LEU A 11 25.74 -14.27 9.75
C LEU A 11 24.53 -14.10 10.66
N TYR A 12 23.34 -14.14 10.06
CA TYR A 12 22.07 -13.97 10.74
C TYR A 12 21.33 -15.30 10.88
N SER A 13 20.63 -15.51 11.99
CA SER A 13 19.78 -16.68 12.19
C SER A 13 18.61 -16.41 13.13
N LEU A 14 17.52 -17.16 12.98
CA LEU A 14 16.45 -17.23 13.97
C LEU A 14 16.81 -18.27 15.04
N VAL A 15 16.88 -17.86 16.29
CA VAL A 15 17.18 -18.71 17.45
C VAL A 15 15.89 -19.17 18.10
N ASN A 16 15.88 -20.37 18.65
CA ASN A 16 14.71 -20.94 19.33
C ASN A 16 13.43 -20.93 18.46
N HIS A 17 13.60 -20.92 17.14
CA HIS A 17 12.51 -20.85 16.18
C HIS A 17 11.93 -22.24 15.95
N GLN A 18 10.78 -22.52 16.55
CA GLN A 18 10.10 -23.82 16.48
C GLN A 18 9.05 -23.87 15.37
N THR A 19 8.87 -22.79 14.64
CA THR A 19 7.72 -22.59 13.77
C THR A 19 8.19 -22.33 12.33
N ASN A 20 7.32 -22.54 11.33
CA ASN A 20 7.70 -22.48 9.91
C ASN A 20 7.06 -21.27 9.21
N GLU A 21 6.63 -20.26 9.97
CA GLU A 21 5.93 -19.09 9.45
C GLU A 21 6.90 -18.07 8.85
N PHE A 22 8.13 -18.01 9.36
CA PHE A 22 9.14 -17.02 8.97
C PHE A 22 10.50 -17.67 8.82
N ASP A 23 11.36 -17.04 8.03
CA ASP A 23 12.76 -17.43 7.91
C ASP A 23 13.61 -16.18 7.66
N ILE A 24 14.93 -16.31 7.72
CA ILE A 24 15.89 -15.21 7.59
C ILE A 24 17.01 -15.57 6.61
N ASP A 25 17.32 -14.66 5.70
CA ASP A 25 18.50 -14.80 4.85
C ASP A 25 19.77 -14.61 5.69
N GLU A 26 20.61 -15.63 5.73
CA GLU A 26 21.78 -15.68 6.63
C GLU A 26 22.82 -14.58 6.36
N ASN A 27 22.85 -14.02 5.14
CA ASN A 27 23.89 -13.07 4.73
C ASN A 27 23.41 -11.61 4.83
N THR A 28 22.12 -11.38 4.66
CA THR A 28 21.51 -10.04 4.63
C THR A 28 20.71 -9.72 5.90
N GLY A 29 20.29 -10.74 6.65
CA GLY A 29 19.39 -10.57 7.80
C GLY A 29 17.95 -10.26 7.40
N HIS A 30 17.60 -10.38 6.12
CA HIS A 30 16.24 -10.16 5.65
C HIS A 30 15.31 -11.26 6.16
N ILE A 31 14.37 -10.90 7.03
CA ILE A 31 13.31 -11.79 7.50
C ILE A 31 12.20 -11.81 6.45
N PHE A 32 11.75 -12.99 6.06
CA PHE A 32 10.67 -13.17 5.09
C PHE A 32 9.65 -14.19 5.60
N THR A 33 8.41 -14.03 5.12
CA THR A 33 7.32 -14.94 5.43
C THR A 33 7.42 -16.20 4.58
N VAL A 34 7.38 -17.37 5.22
CA VAL A 34 7.29 -18.68 4.56
C VAL A 34 5.83 -19.06 4.36
N SER A 35 5.02 -19.06 5.43
CA SER A 35 3.56 -19.25 5.35
C SER A 35 2.86 -18.82 6.64
N VAL A 36 1.88 -17.93 6.53
CA VAL A 36 1.03 -17.49 7.65
C VAL A 36 -0.46 -17.72 7.37
N ALA A 37 -0.78 -18.61 6.42
CA ALA A 37 -2.15 -18.88 6.03
C ALA A 37 -2.98 -19.38 7.23
N GLY A 38 -4.09 -18.70 7.51
CA GLY A 38 -4.96 -19.01 8.66
C GLY A 38 -4.35 -18.72 10.03
N LYS A 39 -3.25 -17.97 10.09
CA LYS A 39 -2.62 -17.51 11.34
C LYS A 39 -2.99 -16.05 11.60
N ALA A 40 -3.11 -15.69 12.88
CA ALA A 40 -3.25 -14.32 13.34
C ALA A 40 -2.59 -14.19 14.72
N GLY A 41 -2.15 -12.98 15.07
CA GLY A 41 -1.50 -12.67 16.34
C GLY A 41 -0.04 -12.27 16.20
N THR A 42 0.63 -12.10 17.35
CA THR A 42 2.03 -11.65 17.42
C THR A 42 2.98 -12.83 17.61
N PHE A 43 3.97 -12.92 16.71
CA PHE A 43 5.07 -13.85 16.74
C PHE A 43 6.33 -13.13 17.22
N TYR A 44 7.08 -13.76 18.13
CA TYR A 44 8.30 -13.21 18.69
C TYR A 44 9.48 -13.99 18.11
N LEU A 45 10.24 -13.35 17.22
CA LEU A 45 11.39 -13.94 16.56
C LEU A 45 12.66 -13.51 17.29
N GLU A 46 13.38 -14.44 17.91
CA GLU A 46 14.72 -14.15 18.45
C GLU A 46 15.72 -14.21 17.29
N VAL A 47 16.31 -13.06 16.94
CA VAL A 47 17.29 -12.93 15.85
C VAL A 47 18.67 -12.86 16.45
N GLN A 48 19.60 -13.64 15.93
CA GLN A 48 21.02 -13.60 16.29
C GLN A 48 21.86 -13.12 15.11
N ALA A 49 22.83 -12.25 15.40
CA ALA A 49 23.95 -11.94 14.50
C ALA A 49 25.23 -12.53 15.10
N ALA A 50 26.03 -13.22 14.28
CA ALA A 50 27.30 -13.82 14.66
C ALA A 50 28.41 -13.39 13.69
N ASP A 51 29.57 -12.99 14.21
CA ASP A 51 30.74 -12.77 13.36
C ASP A 51 31.36 -14.09 12.87
N LYS A 52 32.27 -13.99 11.89
CA LYS A 52 33.02 -15.14 11.36
C LYS A 52 34.39 -15.32 12.04
N GLY A 53 34.62 -14.72 13.20
CA GLY A 53 35.88 -14.83 13.92
C GLY A 53 36.15 -16.25 14.42
N THR A 54 37.42 -16.59 14.66
CA THR A 54 37.83 -17.89 15.24
C THR A 54 37.20 -18.10 16.64
N ARG A 55 36.97 -17.01 17.38
CA ARG A 55 36.10 -16.98 18.56
C ARG A 55 34.88 -16.16 18.20
N ARG A 56 33.79 -16.83 17.82
CA ARG A 56 32.57 -16.17 17.36
C ARG A 56 31.96 -15.32 18.47
N LEU A 57 31.79 -14.02 18.24
CA LEU A 57 30.94 -13.18 19.08
C LEU A 57 29.52 -13.17 18.51
N THR A 58 28.53 -13.14 19.41
CA THR A 58 27.11 -13.15 19.04
C THR A 58 26.34 -12.06 19.77
N ALA A 59 25.41 -11.42 19.07
CA ALA A 59 24.41 -10.51 19.64
C ALA A 59 23.01 -11.02 19.28
N ARG A 60 22.02 -10.76 20.15
CA ARG A 60 20.64 -11.18 19.96
C ARG A 60 19.66 -10.03 20.19
N THR A 61 18.54 -10.07 19.47
CA THR A 61 17.42 -9.14 19.62
C THR A 61 16.09 -9.86 19.36
N THR A 62 14.98 -9.28 19.77
CA THR A 62 13.64 -9.80 19.50
C THR A 62 12.95 -8.93 18.45
N VAL A 63 12.48 -9.56 17.37
CA VAL A 63 11.63 -8.94 16.35
C VAL A 63 10.19 -9.41 16.56
N ASN A 64 9.27 -8.47 16.75
CA ASN A 64 7.85 -8.75 16.93
C ASN A 64 7.15 -8.65 15.58
N VAL A 65 6.65 -9.76 15.06
CA VAL A 65 5.88 -9.80 13.81
C VAL A 65 4.41 -9.99 14.15
N THR A 66 3.57 -9.01 13.80
CA THR A 66 2.12 -9.14 13.97
C THR A 66 1.50 -9.53 12.64
N VAL A 67 0.85 -10.68 12.62
CA VAL A 67 0.03 -11.14 11.49
C VAL A 67 -1.40 -10.79 11.81
N ASP A 68 -1.99 -9.92 10.98
CA ASP A 68 -3.41 -9.61 11.05
C ASP A 68 -4.16 -10.39 9.97
N SER A 69 -5.40 -10.78 10.27
CA SER A 69 -6.33 -11.33 9.28
C SER A 69 -6.89 -10.26 8.32
N SER A 70 -6.32 -9.05 8.35
CA SER A 70 -6.78 -7.87 7.64
C SER A 70 -7.15 -8.17 6.19
N SER A 71 -8.30 -7.68 5.77
CA SER A 71 -8.73 -7.80 4.38
C SER A 71 -7.91 -6.82 3.54
N SER A 72 -7.46 -7.24 2.35
CA SER A 72 -6.84 -6.33 1.37
C SER A 72 -7.70 -5.11 1.01
N ASN A 73 -8.98 -5.13 1.38
CA ASN A 73 -9.98 -4.12 1.04
C ASN A 73 -9.81 -2.80 1.81
N ASN A 74 -9.12 -2.78 2.97
CA ASN A 74 -8.91 -1.54 3.72
C ASN A 74 -7.54 -0.89 3.47
N ILE A 75 -6.73 -1.45 2.57
CA ILE A 75 -5.47 -0.83 2.17
C ILE A 75 -5.76 0.46 1.41
N VAL A 76 -5.19 1.57 1.88
CA VAL A 76 -5.28 2.88 1.23
C VAL A 76 -3.96 3.22 0.58
N MET A 77 -4.03 3.68 -0.68
CA MET A 77 -2.87 4.12 -1.43
C MET A 77 -2.75 5.64 -1.39
N MET A 78 -1.64 6.12 -0.83
CA MET A 78 -1.25 7.52 -0.82
C MET A 78 -0.14 7.73 -1.85
N VAL A 79 -0.18 8.84 -2.58
CA VAL A 79 0.81 9.23 -3.57
C VAL A 79 1.49 10.50 -3.10
N LEU A 80 2.81 10.42 -2.93
CA LEU A 80 3.67 11.55 -2.58
C LEU A 80 4.43 11.99 -3.83
N ASN A 81 4.49 13.29 -4.10
CA ASN A 81 5.33 13.88 -5.16
C ASN A 81 6.83 13.91 -4.79
N GLN A 82 7.33 12.83 -4.21
CA GLN A 82 8.71 12.69 -3.74
C GLN A 82 9.33 11.44 -4.36
N LYS A 83 10.65 11.45 -4.55
CA LYS A 83 11.39 10.28 -5.01
C LYS A 83 11.40 9.18 -3.96
N ILE A 84 11.32 7.92 -4.39
CA ILE A 84 11.23 6.76 -3.50
C ILE A 84 12.39 6.70 -2.49
N ASN A 85 13.62 6.96 -2.93
CA ASN A 85 14.79 6.94 -2.05
C ASN A 85 14.73 8.02 -0.94
N VAL A 86 14.04 9.14 -1.19
CA VAL A 86 13.81 10.20 -0.19
C VAL A 86 12.72 9.77 0.79
N VAL A 87 11.64 9.15 0.29
CA VAL A 87 10.54 8.64 1.11
C VAL A 87 11.01 7.49 2.00
N GLU A 88 11.70 6.49 1.44
CA GLU A 88 12.25 5.34 2.17
C GLU A 88 13.21 5.78 3.28
N LYS A 89 14.11 6.73 2.98
CA LYS A 89 15.06 7.25 3.97
C LYS A 89 14.37 7.90 5.17
N ASN A 90 13.18 8.48 4.97
CA ASN A 90 12.42 9.17 6.01
C ASN A 90 11.14 8.40 6.39
N ILE A 91 11.05 7.10 6.09
CA ILE A 91 9.78 6.35 6.20
C ILE A 91 9.24 6.31 7.63
N ALA A 92 10.13 6.31 8.63
CA ALA A 92 9.76 6.39 10.04
C ALA A 92 9.10 7.73 10.40
N GLU A 93 9.60 8.83 9.86
CA GLU A 93 9.01 10.16 10.07
C GLU A 93 7.70 10.32 9.29
N VAL A 94 7.60 9.76 8.08
CA VAL A 94 6.33 9.69 7.34
C VAL A 94 5.27 8.95 8.15
N LYS A 95 5.62 7.76 8.67
CA LYS A 95 4.75 6.98 9.56
C LYS A 95 4.32 7.81 10.77
N ARG A 96 5.28 8.46 11.44
CA ARG A 96 5.01 9.29 12.62
C ARG A 96 4.04 10.44 12.32
N VAL A 97 4.21 11.15 11.21
CA VAL A 97 3.29 12.22 10.79
C VAL A 97 1.90 11.67 10.55
N LEU A 98 1.77 10.52 9.87
CA LEU A 98 0.47 9.89 9.65
C LEU A 98 -0.18 9.48 10.97
N GLU A 99 0.56 8.87 11.91
CA GLU A 99 0.04 8.48 13.22
C GLU A 99 -0.41 9.69 14.04
N ASP A 100 0.37 10.79 14.04
CA ASP A 100 0.03 12.04 14.71
C ASP A 100 -1.24 12.68 14.13
N LYS A 101 -1.31 12.85 12.81
CA LYS A 101 -2.46 13.52 12.17
C LYS A 101 -3.71 12.68 12.13
N LEU A 102 -3.57 11.36 11.98
CA LEU A 102 -4.71 10.45 11.95
C LEU A 102 -5.12 9.97 13.34
N ALA A 103 -4.33 10.21 14.39
CA ALA A 103 -4.59 9.71 15.75
C ALA A 103 -4.93 8.20 15.76
N TRP A 104 -4.28 7.45 14.88
CA TRP A 104 -4.44 6.02 14.68
C TRP A 104 -3.07 5.40 14.51
N ARG A 105 -2.95 4.11 14.81
CA ARG A 105 -1.74 3.36 14.48
C ARG A 105 -1.73 3.11 12.99
N VAL A 106 -0.62 3.37 12.32
CA VAL A 106 -0.50 3.26 10.86
C VAL A 106 0.60 2.27 10.52
N TYR A 107 0.29 1.26 9.73
CA TYR A 107 1.30 0.40 9.14
C TYR A 107 1.48 0.75 7.66
N ILE A 108 2.73 0.93 7.27
CA ILE A 108 3.12 1.07 5.87
C ILE A 108 3.37 -0.33 5.35
N VAL A 109 2.50 -0.77 4.45
CA VAL A 109 2.47 -2.13 3.89
C VAL A 109 3.46 -2.25 2.73
N ASP A 110 3.56 -1.21 1.91
CA ASP A 110 4.41 -1.21 0.72
C ASP A 110 4.79 0.22 0.34
N VAL A 111 5.97 0.39 -0.25
CA VAL A 111 6.49 1.66 -0.77
C VAL A 111 7.13 1.38 -2.12
N TYR A 112 6.63 2.00 -3.18
CA TYR A 112 7.14 1.78 -4.54
C TYR A 112 6.96 3.02 -5.41
N SER A 113 7.76 3.15 -6.46
CA SER A 113 7.53 4.12 -7.55
C SER A 113 6.82 3.43 -8.71
N SER A 114 6.06 4.16 -9.52
CA SER A 114 5.60 3.65 -10.82
C SER A 114 6.81 3.49 -11.75
N GLU A 115 6.82 2.59 -12.73
CA GLU A 115 5.73 1.96 -13.49
C GLU A 115 6.04 0.47 -13.67
N PHE A 116 5.02 -0.41 -13.66
CA PHE A 116 5.07 -1.82 -14.08
C PHE A 116 6.45 -2.50 -14.05
N GLU A 117 6.67 -3.34 -13.03
CA GLU A 117 7.78 -4.27 -12.83
C GLU A 117 8.94 -3.79 -11.95
N ARG A 118 9.24 -4.65 -10.97
CA ARG A 118 10.33 -4.61 -9.98
C ARG A 118 11.75 -4.63 -10.60
N LYS A 119 11.98 -4.10 -11.80
CA LYS A 119 13.21 -4.28 -12.58
C LYS A 119 13.86 -3.05 -13.20
N ALA A 120 13.34 -1.83 -13.03
CA ALA A 120 14.04 -0.65 -13.53
C ALA A 120 14.11 0.45 -12.46
N ARG A 121 15.32 0.96 -12.21
CA ARG A 121 15.58 2.22 -11.48
C ARG A 121 15.04 3.41 -12.31
N SER A 122 13.74 3.47 -12.54
CA SER A 122 13.07 4.59 -13.21
C SER A 122 12.47 5.50 -12.14
N SER A 123 13.21 6.56 -11.82
CA SER A 123 12.83 7.58 -10.85
C SER A 123 11.74 8.48 -11.45
N THR A 124 10.48 8.08 -11.38
CA THR A 124 9.41 9.08 -11.37
C THR A 124 9.53 9.88 -10.06
N ASP A 125 9.26 11.18 -10.09
CA ASP A 125 9.27 12.03 -8.89
C ASP A 125 8.04 11.77 -8.00
N VAL A 126 7.48 10.55 -8.06
CA VAL A 126 6.31 10.13 -7.28
C VAL A 126 6.57 8.80 -6.59
N THR A 127 6.04 8.68 -5.38
CA THR A 127 6.10 7.45 -4.58
C THR A 127 4.72 7.09 -4.10
N TYR A 128 4.37 5.83 -4.28
CA TYR A 128 3.14 5.22 -3.81
C TYR A 128 3.43 4.55 -2.47
N VAL A 129 2.59 4.85 -1.48
CA VAL A 129 2.68 4.33 -0.12
C VAL A 129 1.35 3.65 0.19
N LYS A 130 1.37 2.32 0.33
CA LYS A 130 0.21 1.55 0.80
C LYS A 130 0.19 1.55 2.31
N ILE A 131 -0.92 1.97 2.89
CA ILE A 131 -1.11 2.03 4.33
C ILE A 131 -2.36 1.29 4.77
N ILE A 132 -2.35 0.85 6.02
CA ILE A 132 -3.49 0.35 6.77
C ILE A 132 -3.46 1.01 8.15
N ALA A 133 -4.64 1.31 8.71
CA ALA A 133 -4.75 1.98 10.00
C ALA A 133 -5.54 1.14 11.00
N PHE A 134 -5.22 1.28 12.29
CA PHE A 134 -5.85 0.60 13.40
C PHE A 134 -6.15 1.59 14.52
N ASP A 135 -7.26 1.38 15.23
CA ASP A 135 -7.55 2.13 16.45
C ASP A 135 -6.69 1.69 17.64
N GLU A 136 -6.92 2.29 18.80
CA GLU A 136 -6.23 1.96 20.06
C GLU A 136 -6.53 0.54 20.55
N ALA A 137 -7.66 -0.05 20.14
CA ALA A 137 -8.06 -1.42 20.45
C ALA A 137 -7.55 -2.45 19.42
N ASN A 138 -6.66 -2.04 18.50
CA ASN A 138 -6.16 -2.84 17.38
C ASN A 138 -7.26 -3.35 16.45
N GLN A 139 -8.37 -2.62 16.32
CA GLN A 139 -9.35 -2.88 15.29
C GLN A 139 -8.99 -2.12 14.02
N GLU A 140 -9.05 -2.84 12.90
CA GLU A 140 -8.78 -2.29 11.58
C GLU A 140 -9.78 -1.18 11.23
N ILE A 141 -9.27 -0.03 10.77
CA ILE A 141 -10.09 1.08 10.32
C ILE A 141 -10.46 0.88 8.84
N SER A 142 -11.71 1.16 8.50
CA SER A 142 -12.19 1.05 7.12
C SER A 142 -11.39 1.94 6.17
N ALA A 143 -11.12 1.48 4.94
CA ALA A 143 -10.45 2.32 3.93
C ALA A 143 -11.19 3.65 3.70
N GLN A 144 -12.53 3.66 3.80
CA GLN A 144 -13.32 4.88 3.64
C GLN A 144 -13.03 5.91 4.73
N ASP A 145 -12.94 5.49 6.00
CA ASP A 145 -12.60 6.36 7.11
C ASP A 145 -11.15 6.83 7.05
N VAL A 146 -10.22 5.96 6.66
CA VAL A 146 -8.83 6.34 6.42
C VAL A 146 -8.74 7.41 5.34
N LYS A 147 -9.37 7.19 4.18
CA LYS A 147 -9.41 8.18 3.09
C LYS A 147 -10.05 9.49 3.52
N ARG A 148 -11.17 9.43 4.23
CA ARG A 148 -11.86 10.63 4.73
C ARG A 148 -10.94 11.44 5.64
N LYS A 149 -10.31 10.81 6.63
CA LYS A 149 -9.43 11.51 7.59
C LYS A 149 -8.16 12.03 6.94
N LEU A 150 -7.58 11.30 5.98
CA LEU A 150 -6.47 11.79 5.16
C LEU A 150 -6.85 13.05 4.36
N ARG A 151 -8.06 13.13 3.80
CA ARG A 151 -8.55 14.34 3.11
C ARG A 151 -8.76 15.50 4.09
N GLU A 152 -9.36 15.23 5.24
CA GLU A 152 -9.58 16.23 6.30
C GLU A 152 -8.25 16.82 6.81
N GLN A 153 -7.22 15.98 6.95
CA GLN A 153 -5.90 16.37 7.47
C GLN A 153 -4.87 16.70 6.39
N LYS A 154 -5.27 16.76 5.11
CA LYS A 154 -4.37 16.86 3.97
C LYS A 154 -3.33 17.98 4.13
N SER A 155 -3.80 19.21 4.37
CA SER A 155 -2.92 20.38 4.51
C SER A 155 -1.95 20.25 5.71
N ASN A 156 -2.38 19.63 6.81
CA ASN A 156 -1.55 19.43 8.00
C ASN A 156 -0.48 18.37 7.75
N ILE A 157 -0.84 17.29 7.04
CA ILE A 157 0.09 16.23 6.63
C ILE A 157 1.14 16.80 5.68
N GLU A 158 0.70 17.50 4.62
CA GLU A 158 1.61 18.12 3.65
C GLU A 158 2.58 19.08 4.35
N THR A 159 2.08 19.96 5.23
CA THR A 159 2.93 20.92 5.98
C THR A 159 4.01 20.24 6.83
N GLU A 160 3.70 19.15 7.54
CA GLU A 160 4.71 18.44 8.34
C GLU A 160 5.69 17.66 7.46
N LEU A 161 5.21 17.06 6.38
CA LEU A 161 6.07 16.36 5.43
C LEU A 161 7.01 17.32 4.68
N GLU A 162 6.58 18.55 4.39
CA GLU A 162 7.43 19.58 3.77
C GLU A 162 8.64 19.90 4.65
N LYS A 163 8.47 19.93 5.98
CA LYS A 163 9.58 20.12 6.91
C LYS A 163 10.58 18.96 6.86
N ILE A 164 10.07 17.73 6.74
CA ILE A 164 10.90 16.52 6.68
C ILE A 164 11.66 16.45 5.35
N PHE A 165 10.97 16.69 4.24
CA PHE A 165 11.57 16.55 2.91
C PHE A 165 12.29 17.82 2.43
N SER A 166 12.10 18.96 3.11
CA SER A 166 12.68 20.26 2.74
C SER A 166 12.32 20.70 1.31
N THR A 167 11.14 20.30 0.84
CA THR A 167 10.58 20.63 -0.48
C THR A 167 9.06 20.59 -0.39
N SER A 168 8.37 21.15 -1.37
CA SER A 168 6.90 21.14 -1.37
C SER A 168 6.34 19.73 -1.57
N VAL A 169 5.32 19.40 -0.79
CA VAL A 169 4.72 18.06 -0.75
C VAL A 169 3.27 18.13 -1.16
N THR A 170 2.89 17.25 -2.08
CA THR A 170 1.51 16.92 -2.36
C THR A 170 1.27 15.47 -1.96
N ALA A 171 0.30 15.26 -1.07
CA ALA A 171 -0.16 13.95 -0.64
C ALA A 171 -1.56 13.71 -1.24
N ALA A 172 -1.59 13.00 -2.36
CA ALA A 172 -2.84 12.58 -3.00
C ALA A 172 -3.27 11.21 -2.50
N ILE A 173 -4.56 10.95 -2.54
CA ILE A 173 -5.13 9.63 -2.26
C ILE A 173 -5.57 9.07 -3.60
N GLU A 174 -5.06 7.90 -3.95
CA GLU A 174 -5.52 7.22 -5.15
C GLU A 174 -6.84 6.52 -4.84
N GLU A 175 -7.88 6.92 -5.56
CA GLU A 175 -9.10 6.13 -5.59
C GLU A 175 -8.81 4.93 -6.48
N ALA A 176 -9.06 3.72 -5.96
CA ALA A 176 -9.27 2.58 -6.85
C ALA A 176 -10.28 3.03 -7.91
N PRO A 177 -10.09 2.70 -9.19
CA PRO A 177 -11.08 2.99 -10.21
C PRO A 177 -12.43 2.58 -9.63
N THR A 178 -13.35 3.53 -9.48
CA THR A 178 -14.76 3.19 -9.26
C THR A 178 -15.05 2.21 -10.38
N ASP A 179 -15.27 0.95 -10.01
CA ASP A 179 -15.50 -0.16 -10.93
C ASP A 179 -16.40 0.39 -12.03
N SER A 180 -15.78 0.70 -13.18
CA SER A 180 -16.46 1.39 -14.26
C SER A 180 -17.51 0.40 -14.67
N ALA A 181 -18.77 0.73 -14.36
CA ALA A 181 -19.95 -0.13 -14.45
C ALA A 181 -19.65 -1.43 -15.18
N THR A 182 -19.68 -2.56 -14.45
CA THR A 182 -19.36 -3.89 -14.99
C THR A 182 -19.83 -4.02 -16.44
N PRO A 183 -19.10 -4.71 -17.34
CA PRO A 183 -19.44 -4.75 -18.76
C PRO A 183 -20.93 -5.05 -19.04
N GLU A 184 -21.58 -5.80 -18.15
CA GLU A 184 -23.03 -6.08 -18.13
C GLU A 184 -23.91 -4.83 -17.89
N LEU A 185 -23.56 -3.97 -16.93
CA LEU A 185 -24.24 -2.70 -16.68
C LEU A 185 -24.01 -1.70 -17.82
N THR A 186 -22.81 -1.65 -18.39
CA THR A 186 -22.53 -0.80 -19.55
C THR A 186 -23.31 -1.28 -20.79
N ALA A 187 -23.34 -2.59 -21.05
CA ALA A 187 -24.09 -3.16 -22.17
C ALA A 187 -25.60 -2.96 -22.04
N THR A 188 -26.16 -3.11 -20.83
CA THR A 188 -27.60 -2.88 -20.59
C THR A 188 -27.99 -1.41 -20.75
N ILE A 189 -27.17 -0.47 -20.27
CA ILE A 189 -27.39 0.97 -20.48
C ILE A 189 -27.35 1.29 -21.99
N VAL A 190 -26.30 0.87 -22.69
CA VAL A 190 -26.16 1.12 -24.15
C VAL A 190 -27.33 0.50 -24.93
N LEU A 191 -27.73 -0.73 -24.61
CA LEU A 191 -28.85 -1.41 -25.27
C LEU A 191 -30.18 -0.69 -25.02
N SER A 192 -30.41 -0.22 -23.79
CA SER A 192 -31.64 0.51 -23.44
C SER A 192 -31.76 1.84 -24.20
N VAL A 193 -30.64 2.57 -24.33
CA VAL A 193 -30.59 3.83 -25.07
C VAL A 193 -30.79 3.60 -26.57
N LEU A 194 -30.15 2.56 -27.14
CA LEU A 194 -30.33 2.18 -28.54
C LEU A 194 -31.78 1.79 -28.85
N LEU A 195 -32.43 1.04 -27.96
CA LEU A 195 -33.83 0.64 -28.11
C LEU A 195 -34.76 1.86 -28.08
N ALA A 196 -34.53 2.80 -27.16
CA ALA A 196 -35.30 4.04 -27.09
C ALA A 196 -35.15 4.89 -28.36
N CYS A 197 -33.92 5.06 -28.87
CA CYS A 197 -33.65 5.82 -30.09
C CYS A 197 -34.31 5.18 -31.33
N THR A 198 -34.28 3.85 -31.45
CA THR A 198 -34.91 3.14 -32.58
C THR A 198 -36.43 3.23 -32.54
N LEU A 199 -37.05 3.12 -31.37
CA LEU A 199 -38.50 3.31 -31.20
C LEU A 199 -38.93 4.74 -31.56
N ILE A 200 -38.16 5.75 -31.14
CA ILE A 200 -38.43 7.15 -31.48
C ILE A 200 -38.32 7.36 -33.00
N ALA A 201 -37.25 6.87 -33.63
CA ALA A 201 -37.08 6.97 -35.08
C ALA A 201 -38.20 6.27 -35.86
N PHE A 202 -38.65 5.11 -35.40
CA PHE A 202 -39.77 4.38 -35.99
C PHE A 202 -41.09 5.16 -35.84
N LEU A 203 -41.38 5.72 -34.67
CA LEU A 203 -42.56 6.56 -34.45
C LEU A 203 -42.57 7.79 -35.37
N VAL A 204 -41.42 8.46 -35.52
CA VAL A 204 -41.27 9.60 -36.44
C VAL A 204 -41.50 9.16 -37.88
N TYR A 205 -40.97 8.01 -38.29
CA TYR A 205 -41.17 7.47 -39.64
C TYR A 205 -42.64 7.13 -39.91
N VAL A 206 -43.33 6.48 -38.97
CA VAL A 206 -44.76 6.16 -39.08
C VAL A 206 -45.59 7.45 -39.15
N LEU A 207 -45.31 8.44 -38.29
CA LEU A 207 -45.96 9.76 -38.36
C LEU A 207 -45.75 10.45 -39.71
N PHE A 208 -44.52 10.42 -40.23
CA PHE A 208 -44.19 11.01 -41.52
C PHE A 208 -44.93 10.32 -42.68
N THR A 209 -44.95 8.99 -42.70
CA THR A 209 -45.64 8.21 -43.74
C THR A 209 -47.16 8.31 -43.65
N MET A 210 -47.73 8.39 -42.44
CA MET A 210 -49.17 8.65 -42.25
C MET A 210 -49.55 10.07 -42.70
N ARG A 211 -48.71 11.08 -42.45
CA ARG A 211 -48.94 12.44 -42.97
C ARG A 211 -48.86 12.48 -44.50
N ARG A 212 -47.94 11.74 -45.12
CA ARG A 212 -47.83 11.63 -46.59
C ARG A 212 -49.02 10.94 -47.26
N LYS A 213 -49.69 10.00 -46.59
CA LYS A 213 -50.89 9.33 -47.12
C LYS A 213 -52.19 10.13 -46.97
N ARG A 214 -52.16 11.26 -46.26
CA ARG A 214 -53.34 12.13 -46.01
C ARG A 214 -53.40 13.37 -46.94
N TYR A 215 -52.53 13.45 -47.94
CA TYR A 215 -52.54 14.47 -49.00
C TYR A 215 -52.78 13.83 -50.37
#